data_AF-A0A7L2QUS8-F1
#
_entry.id   AF-A0A7L2QUS8-F1
#
_cell.length_a   1.000
_cell.length_b   1.000
_cell.length_c   1.000
_cell.angle_alpha   90.00
_cell.angle_beta   90.00
_cell.angle_gamma   90.00
#
_symmetry.space_group_name_H-M   'P 1'
#
loop_
_entity.id
_entity.type
_entity.pdbx_description
1 polymer ?
#
loop_
_entity_poly.entity_id
_entity_poly.type
_entity_poly.pdbx_seq_one_letter_code
_entity_poly.pdbx_strand_id
1 'polypeptide(L)' 'MANHSQFRFQDASSPIIEELVEFHDHALMVALATCSLVLYLLALILTENLSSS' A
#
# COMPACT_ATOMS: atom_id res chain seq x y z
N MET A 1 -13.97 7.34 17.58
CA MET A 1 -13.54 8.75 17.40
C MET A 1 -12.12 8.72 16.88
N ALA A 2 -11.76 9.61 15.95
CA ALA A 2 -10.42 9.64 15.39
C ALA A 2 -9.41 10.19 16.40
N ASN A 3 -8.30 9.49 16.59
CA ASN A 3 -7.19 9.94 17.41
C ASN A 3 -6.14 10.68 16.57
N HIS A 4 -5.40 11.59 17.21
CA HIS A 4 -4.29 12.27 16.55
C HIS A 4 -3.27 11.23 16.04
N SER A 5 -2.72 11.47 14.85
CA SER A 5 -1.75 10.59 14.15
C SER A 5 -2.20 9.15 13.88
N GLN A 6 -3.50 8.88 13.83
CA GLN A 6 -3.99 7.54 13.50
C GLN A 6 -3.96 7.29 11.99
N PHE A 7 -3.17 6.31 11.56
CA PHE A 7 -3.07 5.89 10.15
C PHE A 7 -4.04 4.75 9.77
N ARG A 8 -4.48 3.94 10.73
CA ARG A 8 -5.48 2.87 10.53
C ARG A 8 -6.90 3.44 10.59
N PHE A 9 -7.89 2.72 10.07
CA PHE A 9 -9.29 3.02 10.34
C PHE A 9 -9.64 3.02 11.84
N GLN A 10 -10.73 3.73 12.17
CA GLN A 10 -11.32 3.69 13.49
C GLN A 10 -11.92 2.30 13.76
N ASP A 11 -12.11 1.98 15.05
CA ASP A 11 -12.74 0.73 15.45
C ASP A 11 -14.11 0.56 14.77
N ALA A 12 -14.35 -0.64 14.23
CA ALA A 12 -15.59 -0.96 13.53
C ALA A 12 -16.78 -0.85 14.49
N SER A 13 -17.75 -0.01 14.13
CA SER A 13 -18.99 0.16 14.90
C SER A 13 -20.14 -0.72 14.37
N SER A 14 -19.89 -1.56 13.36
CA SER A 14 -20.86 -2.43 12.69
C SER A 14 -20.13 -3.57 11.96
N PRO A 15 -20.74 -4.77 11.83
CA PRO A 15 -20.15 -5.91 11.11
C PRO A 15 -19.73 -5.59 9.67
N ILE A 16 -20.47 -4.72 8.97
CA ILE A 16 -20.16 -4.34 7.58
C ILE A 16 -18.85 -3.54 7.51
N ILE A 17 -18.53 -2.75 8.54
CA ILE A 17 -17.30 -1.97 8.57
C ILE A 17 -16.10 -2.89 8.83
N GLU A 18 -16.28 -3.96 9.59
CA GLU A 18 -15.25 -4.98 9.78
C GLU A 18 -14.90 -5.67 8.45
N GLU A 19 -15.91 -6.14 7.71
CA GLU A 19 -15.71 -6.72 6.37
C GLU A 19 -15.05 -5.73 5.39
N LEU A 20 -15.41 -4.44 5.46
CA LEU A 20 -14.82 -3.43 4.60
C LEU A 20 -13.35 -3.15 4.95
N VAL A 21 -12.98 -3.21 6.23
CA VAL A 21 -11.58 -3.08 6.67
C VAL A 21 -10.75 -4.27 6.21
N GLU A 22 -11.28 -5.49 6.31
CA GLU A 22 -10.61 -6.69 5.77
C GLU A 22 -10.42 -6.58 4.25
N PHE A 23 -11.46 -6.18 3.52
CA PHE A 23 -11.37 -5.95 2.08
C PHE A 23 -10.34 -4.87 1.73
N HIS A 24 -10.32 -3.76 2.47
CA HIS A 24 -9.32 -2.72 2.31
C HIS A 24 -7.90 -3.26 2.49
N ASP A 25 -7.64 -4.04 3.54
CA ASP A 25 -6.31 -4.55 3.82
C ASP A 25 -5.82 -5.48 2.70
N HIS A 26 -6.71 -6.30 2.13
CA HIS A 26 -6.40 -7.09 0.94
C HIS A 26 -6.09 -6.22 -0.28
N ALA A 27 -6.88 -5.18 -0.54
CA ALA A 27 -6.65 -4.27 -1.66
C ALA A 27 -5.32 -3.49 -1.50
N LEU A 28 -5.04 -3.02 -0.28
CA LEU A 28 -3.82 -2.29 0.05
C LEU A 28 -2.57 -3.17 -0.16
N MET A 29 -2.62 -4.45 0.22
CA MET A 29 -1.54 -5.41 -0.01
C MET A 29 -1.18 -5.49 -1.51
N VAL A 30 -2.19 -5.62 -2.38
CA VAL A 30 -1.99 -5.71 -3.84
C VAL A 30 -1.46 -4.39 -4.41
N ALA A 31 -2.00 -3.26 -3.96
CA ALA A 31 -1.55 -1.94 -4.40
C ALA A 31 -0.08 -1.70 -4.05
N LEU A 32 0.33 -2.00 -2.81
CA LEU A 32 1.72 -1.85 -2.36
C LEU A 32 2.67 -2.79 -3.09
N ALA A 33 2.27 -4.04 -3.35
CA ALA A 33 3.06 -4.98 -4.13
C ALA A 33 3.25 -4.51 -5.58
N THR A 34 2.22 -3.90 -6.18
CA THR A 34 2.31 -3.36 -7.54
C THR A 34 3.20 -2.12 -7.58
N CYS A 35 3.07 -1.21 -6.61
CA CYS A 35 3.92 -0.04 -6.49
C CYS A 35 5.39 -0.41 -6.29
N SER A 36 5.68 -1.39 -5.42
CA SER A 36 7.07 -1.83 -5.17
C SER A 36 7.67 -2.49 -6.40
N LEU A 37 6.90 -3.31 -7.13
CA LEU A 37 7.35 -3.92 -8.39
C LEU A 37 7.69 -2.85 -9.45
N VAL A 38 6.81 -1.87 -9.64
CA VAL A 38 7.04 -0.78 -10.61
C VAL A 38 8.25 0.07 -10.20
N LEU A 39 8.38 0.40 -8.91
CA LEU A 39 9.54 1.14 -8.40
C LEU A 39 10.84 0.33 -8.57
N TYR A 40 10.82 -0.98 -8.35
CA TYR A 40 11.96 -1.85 -8.56
C TYR A 40 12.40 -1.85 -10.03
N LEU A 41 11.46 -2.00 -10.97
CA LEU A 41 11.76 -1.97 -12.40
C LEU A 41 12.29 -0.60 -12.83
N LEU A 42 11.73 0.49 -12.30
CA LEU A 42 12.24 1.84 -12.54
C LEU A 42 13.68 1.99 -12.06
N ALA A 43 13.96 1.56 -10.82
CA ALA A 43 15.31 1.60 -10.26
C ALA A 43 16.29 0.76 -11.09
N LEU A 44 15.89 -0.44 -11.52
CA LEU A 44 16.70 -1.32 -12.35
C LEU A 44 17.09 -0.63 -13.67
N ILE A 45 16.11 -0.06 -14.38
CA ILE A 45 16.37 0.65 -15.64
C ILE A 45 17.32 1.83 -15.42
N LEU A 46 17.13 2.61 -14.36
CA LEU A 46 18.01 3.74 -14.05
C LEU A 46 19.45 3.28 -13.75
N THR A 47 19.62 2.21 -12.98
CA THR A 47 20.94 1.66 -12.65
C THR A 47 21.65 1.11 -13.88
N GLU A 48 20.95 0.41 -14.77
CA GLU A 48 21.53 -0.08 -16.04
C GLU A 48 21.99 1.09 -16.93
N ASN A 49 21.18 2.14 -17.06
CA ASN A 49 21.55 3.32 -17.85
C ASN A 49 22.82 3.99 -17.29
N LEU A 50 22.92 4.14 -15.96
CA LEU A 50 24.09 4.73 -15.30
C LEU A 50 25.35 3.86 -15.41
N SER A 51 25.21 2.53 -15.41
CA SER A 51 26.35 1.61 -15.56
C SER A 51 26.84 1.49 -17.00
N SER A 52 25.99 1.81 -17.99
CA SER A 52 26.33 1.72 -19.41
C SER A 52 26.97 2.99 -20.00
N SER A 53 27.14 4.05 -19.20
CA SER A 53 27.92 5.27 -19.52
C SER A 53 29.28 5.23 -18.83
#